data_AF-B3KX76-F1
#
_entry.id   AF-B3KX76-F1
#
_cell.length_a   1.000
_cell.length_b   1.000
_cell.length_c   1.000
_cell.angle_alpha   90.00
_cell.angle_beta   90.00
_cell.angle_gamma   90.00
#
_symmetry.space_group_name_H-M   'P 1'
#
loop_
_entity.id
_entity.type
_entity.pdbx_description
1 polymer ?
#
loop_
_entity_poly.entity_id
_entity_poly.type
_entity_poly.pdbx_seq_one_letter_code
_entity_poly.pdbx_strand_id
1 'polypeptide(L)'
;MSMHNVKIFMFQLLRGLAYCHHRKILHRDLKPQNLLINERGELKLADFGLARAKSVPTKTYSNEVVTLWYRPPDVLLGSTEYSTPIDMWGVGCIHYEMATGRPLFPGSTVKEELHLIFRLLGTPTEETWPGVTAFSEFRTYSFPCYLPQPLINHAPR
;
A
#
# COMPACT_ATOMS: atom_id res chain seq x y z
N MET A 1 -16.67 -11.95 3.32
CA MET A 1 -16.69 -12.06 1.84
C MET A 1 -16.24 -13.46 1.47
N SER A 2 -16.82 -14.14 0.47
CA SER A 2 -16.33 -15.46 0.06
C SER A 2 -14.97 -15.34 -0.63
N MET A 3 -14.09 -16.34 -0.48
CA MET A 3 -12.79 -16.34 -1.18
C MET A 3 -12.93 -16.34 -2.71
N HIS A 4 -14.07 -16.81 -3.22
CA HIS A 4 -14.42 -16.68 -4.63
C HIS A 4 -14.58 -15.21 -5.04
N ASN A 5 -15.33 -14.42 -4.26
CA ASN A 5 -15.51 -12.99 -4.52
C ASN A 5 -14.20 -12.21 -4.37
N VAL A 6 -13.36 -12.56 -3.38
CA VAL A 6 -12.02 -11.96 -3.22
C VAL A 6 -11.20 -12.13 -4.50
N LYS A 7 -11.15 -13.35 -5.07
CA LYS A 7 -10.45 -13.62 -6.33
C LYS A 7 -11.00 -12.80 -7.50
N ILE A 8 -12.32 -12.71 -7.62
CA ILE A 8 -13.00 -11.92 -8.67
C ILE A 8 -12.66 -10.43 -8.54
N PHE A 9 -12.74 -9.86 -7.34
CA PHE A 9 -12.44 -8.45 -7.12
C PHE A 9 -10.96 -8.14 -7.31
N MET A 10 -10.05 -9.04 -6.88
CA MET A 10 -8.62 -8.90 -7.15
C MET A 10 -8.32 -8.89 -8.65
N PHE A 11 -8.96 -9.77 -9.42
CA PHE A 11 -8.79 -9.77 -10.87
C PHE A 11 -9.24 -8.44 -11.51
N GLN A 12 -10.41 -7.93 -11.10
CA GLN A 12 -10.95 -6.67 -11.62
C GLN A 12 -10.08 -5.46 -11.22
N LEU A 13 -9.62 -5.41 -9.96
CA LEU A 13 -8.71 -4.40 -9.43
C LEU A 13 -7.41 -4.35 -10.24
N LEU A 14 -6.74 -5.50 -10.40
CA LEU A 14 -5.50 -5.61 -11.15
C LEU A 14 -5.69 -5.24 -12.63
N ARG A 15 -6.83 -5.63 -13.24
CA ARG A 15 -7.16 -5.25 -14.62
C ARG A 15 -7.34 -3.73 -14.77
N GLY A 16 -8.03 -3.09 -13.82
CA GLY A 16 -8.21 -1.64 -13.80
C GLY A 16 -6.90 -0.89 -13.62
N LEU A 17 -6.03 -1.35 -12.71
CA LEU A 17 -4.72 -0.74 -12.49
C LEU A 17 -3.78 -0.94 -13.68
N ALA A 18 -3.76 -2.13 -14.28
CA ALA A 18 -2.98 -2.38 -15.49
C ALA A 18 -3.36 -1.41 -16.62
N TYR A 19 -4.65 -1.12 -16.78
CA TYR A 19 -5.14 -0.12 -17.74
C TYR A 19 -4.59 1.29 -17.45
N CYS A 20 -4.55 1.70 -16.18
CA CYS A 20 -4.02 2.99 -15.74
C CYS A 20 -2.50 3.08 -15.93
N HIS A 21 -1.77 2.06 -15.47
CA HIS A 21 -0.31 1.98 -15.52
C HIS A 21 0.21 1.97 -16.96
N HIS A 22 -0.49 1.30 -17.88
CA HIS A 22 -0.16 1.32 -19.31
C HIS A 22 -0.21 2.75 -19.89
N ARG A 23 -1.13 3.59 -19.37
CA ARG A 23 -1.28 5.01 -19.73
C ARG A 23 -0.42 5.96 -18.88
N LYS A 24 0.53 5.41 -18.11
CA LYS A 24 1.42 6.18 -17.22
C LYS A 24 0.67 6.99 -16.14
N ILE A 25 -0.52 6.52 -15.76
CA ILE A 25 -1.33 7.08 -14.67
C ILE A 25 -1.10 6.23 -13.43
N LEU A 26 -0.75 6.87 -12.31
CA LEU A 26 -0.66 6.26 -10.99
C LEU A 26 -1.91 6.63 -10.19
N HIS A 27 -2.47 5.70 -9.43
CA HIS A 27 -3.64 5.97 -8.59
C HIS A 27 -3.25 6.74 -7.33
N ARG A 28 -2.19 6.30 -6.62
CA ARG A 28 -1.58 6.92 -5.43
C ARG A 28 -2.43 6.95 -4.15
N ASP A 29 -3.73 6.74 -4.24
CA ASP A 29 -4.64 6.65 -3.08
C ASP A 29 -5.51 5.39 -3.11
N LEU A 30 -4.90 4.22 -3.33
CA LEU A 30 -5.66 2.97 -3.28
C LEU A 30 -6.03 2.65 -1.83
N LYS A 31 -7.34 2.51 -1.60
CA LYS A 31 -7.95 2.10 -0.33
C LYS A 31 -9.35 1.54 -0.60
N PRO A 32 -9.92 0.68 0.26
CA PRO A 32 -11.24 0.09 0.06
C PRO A 32 -12.34 1.11 -0.23
N GLN A 33 -12.27 2.31 0.37
CA GLN A 33 -13.24 3.40 0.17
C GLN A 33 -13.25 3.92 -1.29
N ASN A 34 -12.14 3.73 -2.03
CA ASN A 34 -11.99 4.15 -3.41
C ASN A 34 -12.30 3.00 -4.41
N LEU A 35 -12.80 1.86 -3.92
CA LEU A 35 -13.21 0.72 -4.74
C LEU A 35 -14.73 0.61 -4.73
N LEU A 36 -15.35 1.02 -5.84
CA LEU A 36 -16.80 0.99 -5.97
C LEU A 36 -17.24 -0.37 -6.51
N ILE A 37 -18.23 -0.98 -5.85
CA ILE A 37 -18.81 -2.28 -6.24
C ILE A 37 -20.31 -2.09 -6.47
N ASN A 38 -20.81 -2.54 -7.61
CA ASN A 38 -22.25 -2.52 -7.91
C ASN A 38 -22.92 -3.87 -7.60
N GLU A 39 -24.25 -3.92 -7.70
CA GLU A 39 -25.06 -5.12 -7.45
C GLU A 39 -24.74 -6.29 -8.38
N ARG A 40 -24.09 -6.03 -9.52
CA ARG A 40 -23.64 -7.06 -10.48
C ARG A 40 -22.27 -7.64 -10.12
N GLY A 41 -21.63 -7.17 -9.05
CA GLY A 41 -20.28 -7.59 -8.65
C GLY A 41 -19.16 -6.99 -9.51
N GLU A 42 -19.42 -5.86 -10.18
CA GLU A 42 -18.38 -5.14 -10.91
C GLU A 42 -17.64 -4.19 -9.99
N LEU A 43 -16.30 -4.29 -9.95
CA LEU A 43 -15.42 -3.40 -9.21
C LEU A 43 -14.85 -2.33 -10.14
N LYS A 44 -14.93 -1.06 -9.73
CA LYS A 44 -14.35 0.08 -10.44
C LYS A 44 -13.48 0.92 -9.50
N LEU A 45 -12.35 1.38 -10.03
CA LEU A 45 -11.49 2.36 -9.37
C LEU A 45 -12.18 3.73 -9.37
N ALA A 46 -12.17 4.42 -8.24
CA ALA A 46 -12.69 5.77 -8.09
C ALA A 46 -11.66 6.68 -7.40
N ASP A 47 -11.97 7.97 -7.34
CA ASP A 47 -11.14 9.00 -6.71
C ASP A 47 -9.70 9.05 -7.23
N PHE A 48 -9.58 9.48 -8.48
CA PHE A 48 -8.31 9.86 -9.10
C PHE A 48 -7.89 11.29 -8.71
N GLY A 49 -8.41 11.86 -7.61
CA GLY A 49 -8.11 13.23 -7.17
C GLY A 49 -6.62 13.47 -6.91
N LEU A 50 -5.90 12.42 -6.52
CA LEU A 50 -4.43 12.40 -6.36
C LEU A 50 -3.69 11.75 -7.54
N ALA A 51 -4.41 11.29 -8.56
CA ALA A 51 -3.80 10.68 -9.73
C ALA A 51 -3.04 11.73 -10.56
N ARG A 52 -1.85 11.35 -11.00
CA ARG A 52 -0.94 12.21 -11.77
C ARG A 52 -0.17 11.38 -12.78
N ALA A 53 0.20 12.02 -13.89
CA ALA A 53 1.15 11.45 -14.83
C ALA A 53 2.52 11.26 -14.15
N LYS A 54 3.26 10.23 -14.57
CA LYS A 54 4.56 9.81 -13.99
C LYS A 54 5.67 10.90 -13.97
N SER A 55 5.46 12.06 -14.59
CA SER A 55 6.46 13.12 -14.82
C SER A 55 6.33 14.38 -13.96
N VAL A 56 5.36 14.47 -13.04
CA VAL A 56 5.14 15.69 -12.24
C VAL A 56 5.66 15.50 -10.80
N PRO A 57 6.73 16.21 -10.38
CA PRO A 57 7.23 16.15 -9.00
C PRO A 57 6.31 16.92 -8.03
N THR A 58 6.20 16.43 -6.79
CA THR A 58 5.27 16.96 -5.77
C THR A 58 6.00 17.75 -4.68
N LYS A 59 5.59 19.01 -4.50
CA LYS A 59 5.69 19.77 -3.24
C LYS A 59 4.28 20.20 -2.87
N THR A 60 3.65 19.48 -1.94
CA THR A 60 2.58 19.90 -1.00
C THR A 60 1.79 18.68 -0.55
N TYR A 61 1.80 18.39 0.75
CA TYR A 61 0.75 17.60 1.40
C TYR A 61 0.12 18.49 2.48
N SER A 62 -1.19 18.70 2.40
CA SER A 62 -2.03 19.39 3.38
C SER A 62 -2.36 18.47 4.56
N ASN A 63 -2.60 19.07 5.73
CA ASN A 63 -2.91 18.44 7.03
C ASN A 63 -4.32 17.80 7.10
N GLU A 64 -4.72 17.03 6.10
CA GLU A 64 -5.85 16.12 6.27
C GLU A 64 -5.35 14.83 6.94
N VAL A 65 -6.16 14.24 7.83
CA VAL A 65 -5.88 12.95 8.45
C VAL A 65 -5.99 11.88 7.36
N VAL A 66 -4.92 11.69 6.57
CA VAL A 66 -4.89 10.73 5.48
C VAL A 66 -4.58 9.34 6.01
N THR A 67 -5.39 8.35 5.64
CA THR A 67 -5.19 6.95 5.98
C THR A 67 -3.81 6.46 5.51
N LEU A 68 -3.01 5.94 6.45
CA LEU A 68 -1.63 5.46 6.19
C LEU A 68 -1.59 4.00 5.72
N TRP A 69 -2.64 3.23 6.01
CA TRP A 69 -2.68 1.75 6.01
C TRP A 69 -2.37 1.06 4.68
N TYR A 70 -2.37 1.82 3.59
CA TYR A 70 -2.15 1.34 2.23
C TYR A 70 -0.93 2.00 1.57
N ARG A 71 -0.12 2.76 2.33
CA ARG A 71 1.08 3.43 1.84
C ARG A 71 2.30 2.51 1.97
N PRO A 72 3.15 2.44 0.94
CA PRO A 72 4.37 1.64 1.00
C PRO A 72 5.44 2.28 1.91
N PRO A 73 6.39 1.48 2.42
CA PRO A 73 7.39 1.94 3.38
C PRO A 73 8.32 3.01 2.82
N ASP A 74 8.61 3.03 1.52
CA ASP A 74 9.46 4.04 0.86
C ASP A 74 8.79 5.42 0.89
N VAL A 75 7.50 5.49 0.59
CA VAL A 75 6.70 6.72 0.69
C VAL A 75 6.61 7.20 2.14
N LEU A 76 6.42 6.28 3.09
CA LEU A 76 6.41 6.59 4.53
C LEU A 76 7.76 7.07 5.05
N LEU A 77 8.87 6.63 4.44
CA LEU A 77 10.23 7.08 4.71
C LEU A 77 10.61 8.36 3.94
N GLY A 78 9.68 8.95 3.18
CA GLY A 78 9.89 10.24 2.50
C GLY A 78 10.41 10.15 1.07
N SER A 79 10.41 8.96 0.45
CA SER A 79 10.69 8.83 -0.98
C SER A 79 9.71 9.66 -1.80
N THR A 80 10.24 10.37 -2.79
CA THR A 80 9.47 11.13 -3.79
C THR A 80 9.42 10.43 -5.14
N GLU A 81 10.02 9.24 -5.25
CA GLU A 81 10.07 8.46 -6.47
C GLU A 81 8.77 7.69 -6.69
N TYR A 82 7.79 8.36 -7.29
CA TYR A 82 6.50 7.72 -7.55
C TYR A 82 6.54 6.79 -8.77
N SER A 83 6.35 5.49 -8.52
CA SER A 83 6.34 4.45 -9.55
C SER A 83 5.15 3.49 -9.39
N THR A 84 4.95 2.60 -10.36
CA THR A 84 3.83 1.64 -10.36
C THR A 84 3.81 0.67 -9.16
N PRO A 85 4.95 0.26 -8.56
CA PRO A 85 4.99 -0.48 -7.30
C PRO A 85 4.19 0.12 -6.13
N ILE A 86 4.04 1.45 -6.07
CA ILE A 86 3.30 2.10 -4.98
C ILE A 86 1.84 1.62 -4.95
N ASP A 87 1.19 1.58 -6.12
CA ASP A 87 -0.18 1.07 -6.22
C ASP A 87 -0.21 -0.43 -5.87
N MET A 88 0.82 -1.20 -6.24
CA MET A 88 0.87 -2.65 -5.96
C MET A 88 0.98 -2.97 -4.47
N TRP A 89 1.61 -2.11 -3.67
CA TRP A 89 1.60 -2.24 -2.21
C TRP A 89 0.17 -2.10 -1.65
N GLY A 90 -0.55 -1.07 -2.07
CA GLY A 90 -1.95 -0.86 -1.69
C GLY A 90 -2.82 -2.05 -2.08
N VAL A 91 -2.63 -2.61 -3.28
CA VAL A 91 -3.29 -3.85 -3.72
C VAL A 91 -3.04 -5.02 -2.77
N GLY A 92 -1.80 -5.21 -2.30
CA GLY A 92 -1.47 -6.25 -1.33
C GLY A 92 -2.20 -6.09 0.01
N CYS A 93 -2.25 -4.86 0.52
CA CYS A 93 -2.96 -4.53 1.75
C CYS A 93 -4.49 -4.75 1.61
N ILE A 94 -5.08 -4.30 0.50
CA ILE A 94 -6.50 -4.51 0.18
C ILE A 94 -6.83 -6.01 0.03
N HIS A 95 -5.96 -6.79 -0.61
CA HIS A 95 -6.15 -8.23 -0.75
C HIS A 95 -6.22 -8.91 0.62
N TYR A 96 -5.29 -8.60 1.51
CA TYR A 96 -5.30 -9.12 2.87
C TYR A 96 -6.58 -8.72 3.60
N GLU A 97 -6.99 -7.46 3.51
CA GLU A 97 -8.19 -6.97 4.19
C GLU A 97 -9.48 -7.62 3.67
N MET A 98 -9.59 -7.83 2.36
CA MET A 98 -10.72 -8.57 1.78
C MET A 98 -10.80 -10.02 2.25
N ALA A 99 -9.64 -10.68 2.41
CA ALA A 99 -9.56 -12.07 2.85
C ALA A 99 -9.80 -12.24 4.35
N THR A 100 -9.36 -11.28 5.17
CA THR A 100 -9.35 -11.42 6.64
C THR A 100 -10.44 -10.60 7.34
N GLY A 101 -11.03 -9.63 6.65
CA GLY A 101 -11.97 -8.66 7.24
C GLY A 101 -11.32 -7.62 8.15
N ARG A 102 -9.99 -7.54 8.21
CA ARG A 102 -9.24 -6.58 9.03
C ARG A 102 -8.08 -5.95 8.24
N PRO A 103 -7.75 -4.67 8.48
CA PRO A 103 -6.63 -4.01 7.82
C PRO A 103 -5.30 -4.71 8.16
N LEU A 104 -4.38 -4.74 7.18
CA LEU A 104 -3.07 -5.37 7.34
C LEU A 104 -2.16 -4.57 8.28
N PHE A 105 -2.11 -3.25 8.11
CA PHE A 105 -1.28 -2.32 8.87
C PHE A 105 -2.13 -1.14 9.35
N PRO A 106 -2.78 -1.23 10.52
CA PRO A 106 -3.63 -0.15 11.02
C PRO A 106 -2.88 0.87 11.90
N GLY A 107 -1.77 1.44 11.42
CA GLY A 107 -0.98 2.43 12.18
C GLY A 107 -1.68 3.78 12.30
N SER A 108 -1.51 4.46 13.44
CA SER A 108 -2.05 5.81 13.70
C SER A 108 -1.06 6.93 13.40
N THR A 109 0.23 6.59 13.34
CA THR A 109 1.33 7.51 12.98
C THR A 109 2.25 6.87 11.94
N VAL A 110 3.04 7.67 11.22
CA VAL A 110 4.02 7.15 10.25
C VAL A 110 5.00 6.17 10.89
N LYS A 111 5.49 6.47 12.11
CA LYS A 111 6.39 5.58 12.85
C LYS A 111 5.71 4.25 13.21
N GLU A 112 4.46 4.30 13.67
CA GLU A 112 3.70 3.10 14.03
C GLU A 112 3.38 2.25 12.80
N GLU A 113 2.99 2.87 11.68
CA GLU A 113 2.74 2.20 10.41
C GLU A 113 3.99 1.44 9.94
N LEU A 114 5.14 2.13 9.88
CA LEU A 114 6.43 1.50 9.56
C LEU A 114 6.80 0.37 10.52
N HIS A 115 6.53 0.56 11.82
CA HIS A 115 6.79 -0.46 12.81
C HIS A 115 5.95 -1.73 12.57
N LEU A 116 4.66 -1.60 12.24
CA LEU A 116 3.79 -2.72 11.90
C LEU A 116 4.28 -3.46 10.65
N ILE A 117 4.67 -2.70 9.62
CA ILE A 117 5.24 -3.23 8.38
C ILE A 117 6.49 -4.06 8.68
N PHE A 118 7.47 -3.50 9.39
CA PHE A 118 8.74 -4.16 9.68
C PHE A 118 8.59 -5.31 10.66
N ARG A 119 7.64 -5.23 11.59
CA ARG A 119 7.36 -6.34 12.51
C ARG A 119 6.83 -7.57 11.78
N LEU A 120 6.07 -7.39 10.71
CA LEU A 120 5.50 -8.47 9.91
C LEU A 120 6.46 -8.96 8.82
N LEU A 121 7.00 -8.03 8.03
CA LEU A 121 7.79 -8.34 6.82
C LEU A 121 9.30 -8.38 7.08
N GLY A 122 9.73 -8.12 8.32
CA GLY A 122 11.14 -8.00 8.68
C GLY A 122 11.64 -6.56 8.56
N THR A 123 12.65 -6.24 9.36
CA THR A 123 13.30 -4.92 9.28
C THR A 123 14.28 -4.92 8.12
N PRO A 124 14.16 -3.98 7.16
CA PRO A 124 15.03 -3.95 6.00
C PRO A 124 16.49 -3.67 6.41
N THR A 125 17.41 -4.28 5.68
CA THR A 125 18.84 -4.06 5.77
C THR A 125 19.35 -3.59 4.41
N GLU A 126 20.61 -3.14 4.32
CA GLU A 126 21.21 -2.81 3.01
C GLU A 126 21.30 -4.00 2.05
N GLU A 127 21.20 -5.23 2.56
CA GLU A 127 21.12 -6.44 1.73
C GLU A 127 19.73 -6.64 1.14
N THR A 128 18.67 -6.48 1.94
CA THR A 128 17.29 -6.72 1.51
C THR A 128 16.66 -5.52 0.81
N TRP A 129 17.11 -4.31 1.15
CA TRP A 129 16.73 -3.06 0.52
C TRP A 129 17.94 -2.10 0.47
N PRO A 130 18.74 -2.17 -0.61
CA PRO A 130 19.86 -1.26 -0.80
C PRO A 130 19.41 0.21 -0.79
N GLY A 131 20.10 1.03 0.01
CA GLY A 131 19.83 2.45 0.19
C GLY A 131 18.85 2.78 1.33
N VAL A 132 18.30 1.79 2.04
CA VAL A 132 17.32 2.05 3.12
C VAL A 132 17.90 2.89 4.26
N THR A 133 19.21 2.76 4.54
CA THR A 133 19.88 3.57 5.57
C THR A 133 20.09 5.02 5.13
N ALA A 134 19.88 5.37 3.86
CA ALA A 134 19.97 6.75 3.39
C ALA A 134 18.78 7.61 3.89
N PHE A 135 17.61 7.00 4.13
CA PHE A 135 16.45 7.68 4.67
C PHE A 135 16.72 8.18 6.10
N SER A 136 16.52 9.47 6.33
CA SER A 136 16.82 10.10 7.62
C SER A 136 15.88 9.61 8.73
N GLU A 137 14.64 9.35 8.36
CA GLU A 137 13.54 8.86 9.16
C GLU A 137 13.81 7.44 9.64
N PHE A 138 14.35 6.58 8.76
CA PHE A 138 14.71 5.20 9.09
C PHE A 138 15.76 5.17 10.21
N ARG A 139 16.82 5.97 10.08
CA ARG A 139 17.87 6.11 11.11
C ARG A 139 17.33 6.70 12.40
N THR A 140 16.48 7.72 12.30
CA THR A 140 15.93 8.44 13.47
C THR A 140 15.00 7.57 14.29
N TYR A 141 14.15 6.76 13.66
CA TYR A 141 13.20 5.93 14.37
C TYR A 141 13.84 4.72 15.06
N SER A 142 15.02 4.29 14.62
CA SER A 142 15.82 3.22 15.25
C SER A 142 14.97 1.97 15.55
N PHE A 143 14.32 1.42 14.52
CA PHE A 143 13.45 0.26 14.65
C PHE A 143 14.22 -0.98 15.18
N PRO A 144 13.60 -1.81 16.02
CA PRO A 144 14.18 -3.11 16.40
C PRO A 144 14.37 -4.01 15.18
N CYS A 145 15.37 -4.89 15.19
CA CYS A 145 15.58 -5.85 14.11
C CYS A 145 14.57 -7.00 14.20
N TYR A 146 13.62 -7.03 13.29
CA TYR A 146 12.61 -8.09 13.16
C TYR A 146 12.95 -9.06 12.03
N LEU A 147 12.66 -10.35 12.26
CA LEU A 147 12.64 -11.36 11.21
C LEU A 147 11.29 -11.37 10.49
N PRO A 148 11.26 -11.65 9.17
CA PRO A 148 10.02 -11.79 8.42
C PRO A 148 9.18 -12.94 8.96
N GLN A 149 7.87 -12.73 9.03
CA GLN A 149 6.90 -13.74 9.44
C GLN A 149 6.06 -14.21 8.23
N PRO A 150 5.73 -15.50 8.11
CA PRO A 150 4.85 -15.98 7.05
C PRO A 150 3.45 -15.35 7.12
N LEU A 151 3.00 -14.68 6.06
CA LEU A 151 1.67 -14.04 6.00
C LEU A 151 0.52 -15.04 6.22
N ILE A 152 0.70 -16.31 5.86
CA ILE A 152 -0.30 -17.36 6.07
C ILE A 152 -0.62 -17.59 7.56
N ASN A 153 0.31 -17.27 8.46
CA ASN A 153 0.07 -17.35 9.90
C ASN A 153 -0.82 -16.21 10.41
N HIS A 154 -1.04 -15.19 9.59
CA HIS A 154 -1.78 -13.97 9.92
C HIS A 154 -3.10 -13.85 9.16
N ALA A 155 -3.39 -14.74 8.22
CA ALA A 155 -4.66 -14.83 7.50
C ALA A 155 -5.48 -16.04 7.99
N PRO A 156 -6.82 -15.93 8.14
CA PRO A 156 -7.66 -17.07 8.47
C PRO A 156 -7.60 -18.12 7.34
N ARG A 157 -7.65 -19.39 7.71
CA ARG A 157 -7.70 -20.53 6.79
C ARG A 157 -9.02 -20.58 6.02
#